data_AF-A0A7Z2J7R7-F1
#
_entry.id   AF-A0A7Z2J7R7-F1
#
_cell.length_a   1.000
_cell.length_b   1.000
_cell.length_c   1.000
_cell.angle_alpha   90.00
_cell.angle_beta   90.00
_cell.angle_gamma   90.00
#
_symmetry.space_group_name_H-M   'P 1'
#
loop_
_entity.id
_entity.type
_entity.pdbx_description
1 polymer ?
#
loop_
_entity_poly.entity_id
_entity_poly.type
_entity_poly.pdbx_seq_one_letter_code
_entity_poly.pdbx_strand_id
1 'polypeptide(L)'
;MSTFQLGLKAVRRLCEDKNPLLWHKAKLSDVLFNGDYEMEVFGWVNHHVNSYKKLPAIETLISKFPELKDVPTPEPSKYYLDLLDNRFVYGQIDSANIESQGILAKDPKAVDAALARMRLCLDATTRQKLRMQIMDLGNEAPLMVLNEYHKINAKETLIDFGWPSLDTMVNTLMPGDVVSFVGRPASGKRLRTHTPDFSKKVLGKLMSRYHKVNA
;
A
#
# COMPACT_ATOMS: atom_id res chain seq x y z
N MET A 1 28.69 -4.69 1.67
CA MET A 1 28.12 -5.05 2.99
C MET A 1 27.26 -6.28 2.78
N SER A 2 27.45 -7.35 3.55
CA SER A 2 26.71 -8.59 3.34
C SER A 2 25.22 -8.34 3.59
N THR A 3 24.41 -8.45 2.53
CA THR A 3 22.93 -8.44 2.54
C THR A 3 22.32 -9.65 3.23
N PHE A 4 23.17 -10.51 3.82
CA PHE A 4 22.77 -11.68 4.57
C PHE A 4 22.00 -11.25 5.82
N GLN A 5 20.83 -11.86 6.00
CA GLN A 5 19.99 -11.79 7.20
C GLN A 5 19.36 -10.42 7.48
N LEU A 6 19.03 -9.65 6.44
CA LEU A 6 18.34 -8.37 6.59
C LEU A 6 16.98 -8.52 7.30
N GLY A 7 16.26 -9.62 7.02
CA GLY A 7 14.99 -9.93 7.67
C GLY A 7 15.15 -10.11 9.18
N LEU A 8 16.16 -10.88 9.58
CA LEU A 8 16.47 -11.11 11.00
C LEU A 8 16.87 -9.82 11.72
N LYS A 9 17.65 -8.94 11.07
CA LYS A 9 18.03 -7.63 11.60
C LYS A 9 16.81 -6.76 11.89
N ALA A 10 15.87 -6.70 10.94
CA ALA A 10 14.64 -5.94 11.10
C ALA A 10 13.77 -6.48 12.24
N VAL A 11 13.54 -7.81 12.28
CA VAL A 11 12.72 -8.44 13.33
C VAL A 11 13.34 -8.28 14.69
N ARG A 12 14.65 -8.52 14.82
CA ARG A 12 15.38 -8.30 16.07
C ARG A 12 15.18 -6.87 16.54
N ARG A 13 15.50 -5.87 15.70
CA ARG A 13 15.45 -4.47 16.09
C ARG A 13 14.05 -4.01 16.48
N LEU A 14 13.02 -4.48 15.79
CA LEU A 14 11.63 -4.20 16.15
C LEU A 14 11.26 -4.77 17.54
N CYS A 15 11.74 -5.96 17.87
CA CYS A 15 11.58 -6.53 19.20
C CYS A 15 12.37 -5.76 20.28
N GLU A 16 13.52 -5.17 19.93
CA GLU A 16 14.30 -4.31 20.84
C GLU A 16 13.58 -2.99 21.15
N ASP A 17 12.94 -2.38 20.14
CA ASP A 17 12.20 -1.13 20.28
C ASP A 17 10.93 -1.29 21.16
N LYS A 18 10.48 -2.54 21.41
CA LYS A 18 9.33 -2.92 22.27
C LYS A 18 8.03 -2.17 21.96
N ASN A 19 7.89 -1.58 20.79
CA ASN A 19 6.72 -0.79 20.40
C ASN A 19 5.83 -1.58 19.41
N PRO A 20 4.67 -2.12 19.85
CA PRO A 20 3.79 -2.88 18.97
C PRO A 20 3.23 -2.05 17.81
N LEU A 21 3.09 -0.74 17.97
CA LEU A 21 2.61 0.14 16.89
C LEU A 21 3.62 0.19 15.74
N LEU A 22 4.93 0.17 16.03
CA LEU A 22 5.95 0.11 14.99
C LEU A 22 5.87 -1.20 14.21
N TRP A 23 5.61 -2.33 14.87
CA TRP A 23 5.41 -3.63 14.19
C TRP A 23 4.24 -3.57 13.20
N HIS A 24 3.12 -3.00 13.64
CA HIS A 24 1.92 -2.83 12.81
C HIS A 24 2.12 -1.82 11.68
N LYS A 25 2.80 -0.70 11.93
CA LYS A 25 3.15 0.32 10.92
C LYS A 25 4.21 -0.17 9.93
N ALA A 26 5.10 -1.08 10.35
CA ALA A 26 6.14 -1.68 9.52
C ALA A 26 5.61 -2.56 8.40
N LYS A 27 4.32 -2.93 8.45
CA LYS A 27 3.65 -3.64 7.35
C LYS A 27 4.43 -4.88 6.87
N LEU A 28 4.96 -5.66 7.81
CA LEU A 28 5.70 -6.88 7.49
C LEU A 28 4.76 -7.99 6.98
N SER A 29 5.17 -8.67 5.91
CA SER A 29 4.49 -9.82 5.30
C SER A 29 5.51 -10.90 4.97
N ASP A 30 5.08 -12.15 4.90
CA ASP A 30 5.95 -13.30 4.61
C ASP A 30 6.77 -13.10 3.33
N VAL A 31 6.19 -12.44 2.32
CA VAL A 31 6.83 -12.18 1.01
C VAL A 31 8.06 -11.25 1.07
N LEU A 32 8.27 -10.53 2.18
CA LEU A 32 9.45 -9.66 2.35
C LEU A 32 10.69 -10.43 2.85
N PHE A 33 10.47 -11.63 3.42
CA PHE A 33 11.51 -12.45 4.03
C PHE A 33 11.99 -13.50 3.04
N ASN A 34 13.31 -13.72 3.01
CA ASN A 34 13.93 -14.68 2.10
C ASN A 34 14.56 -15.80 2.91
N GLY A 35 14.21 -17.04 2.56
CA GLY A 35 14.73 -18.24 3.19
C GLY A 35 13.86 -18.74 4.35
N ASP A 36 13.86 -20.05 4.53
CA ASP A 36 12.97 -20.75 5.46
C ASP A 36 13.14 -20.26 6.91
N TYR A 37 14.38 -19.94 7.29
CA TYR A 37 14.69 -19.46 8.64
C TYR A 37 14.18 -18.04 8.92
N GLU A 38 14.34 -17.09 7.99
CA GLU A 38 13.79 -15.72 8.16
C GLU A 38 12.26 -15.78 8.31
N MET A 39 11.62 -16.64 7.50
CA MET A 39 10.17 -16.83 7.52
C MET A 39 9.69 -17.50 8.80
N GLU A 40 10.41 -18.49 9.33
CA GLU A 40 10.05 -19.15 10.59
C GLU A 40 10.12 -18.17 11.77
N VAL A 41 11.19 -17.39 11.86
CA VAL A 41 11.36 -16.36 12.90
C VAL A 41 10.25 -15.32 12.80
N PHE A 42 9.98 -14.80 11.59
CA PHE A 42 8.91 -13.85 11.37
C PHE A 42 7.54 -14.44 11.73
N GLY A 43 7.24 -15.65 11.27
CA GLY A 43 5.97 -16.34 11.52
C GLY A 43 5.72 -16.55 13.02
N TRP A 44 6.75 -16.93 13.77
CA TRP A 44 6.66 -17.08 15.21
C TRP A 44 6.39 -15.75 15.93
N VAL A 45 7.13 -14.69 15.59
CA VAL A 45 6.93 -13.35 16.20
C VAL A 45 5.56 -12.81 15.83
N ASN A 46 5.15 -12.93 14.57
CA ASN A 46 3.85 -12.48 14.10
C ASN A 46 2.70 -13.23 14.82
N HIS A 47 2.83 -14.55 15.01
CA HIS A 47 1.89 -15.32 15.81
C HIS A 47 1.85 -14.83 17.27
N HIS A 48 3.01 -14.58 17.88
CA HIS A 48 3.09 -14.07 19.26
C HIS A 48 2.41 -12.70 19.40
N VAL A 49 2.68 -11.76 18.48
CA VAL A 49 2.06 -10.43 18.47
C VAL A 49 0.55 -10.53 18.26
N ASN A 50 0.09 -11.40 17.36
CA ASN A 50 -1.34 -11.57 17.09
C ASN A 50 -2.09 -12.17 18.29
N SER A 51 -1.49 -13.12 19.01
CA SER A 51 -2.07 -13.79 20.16
C SER A 51 -2.03 -12.94 21.44
N TYR A 52 -0.89 -12.32 21.74
CA TYR A 52 -0.66 -11.63 23.02
C TYR A 52 -0.72 -10.10 22.93
N LYS A 53 -0.87 -9.54 21.72
CA LYS A 53 -0.90 -8.09 21.44
C LYS A 53 0.35 -7.33 21.94
N LYS A 54 1.44 -8.06 22.17
CA LYS A 54 2.73 -7.53 22.62
C LYS A 54 3.86 -8.20 21.84
N LEU A 55 4.96 -7.48 21.68
CA LEU A 55 6.18 -8.04 21.10
C LEU A 55 6.87 -8.96 22.13
N PRO A 56 7.43 -10.10 21.69
CA PRO A 56 8.19 -10.97 22.57
C PRO A 56 9.45 -10.25 23.07
N ALA A 57 9.87 -10.56 24.30
CA ALA A 57 11.14 -10.08 24.81
C ALA A 57 12.30 -10.67 23.98
N ILE A 58 13.37 -9.89 23.80
CA ILE A 58 14.57 -10.31 23.05
C ILE A 58 15.13 -11.62 23.63
N GLU A 59 15.15 -11.76 24.95
CA GLU A 59 15.62 -12.97 25.64
C GLU A 59 14.82 -14.21 25.24
N THR A 60 13.49 -14.08 25.13
CA THR A 60 12.60 -15.15 24.68
C THR A 60 12.79 -15.46 23.20
N LEU A 61 13.11 -14.45 22.39
CA LEU A 61 13.40 -14.62 20.99
C LEU A 61 14.73 -15.36 20.79
N ILE A 62 15.78 -14.98 21.53
CA ILE A 62 17.11 -15.61 21.48
C ILE A 62 17.06 -17.04 22.04
N SER A 63 16.26 -17.31 23.07
CA SER A 63 16.13 -18.68 23.60
C SER A 63 15.49 -19.64 22.62
N LYS A 64 14.53 -19.16 21.81
CA LYS A 64 13.90 -19.91 20.72
C LYS A 64 14.77 -20.01 19.48
N PHE A 65 15.51 -18.94 19.16
CA PHE A 65 16.30 -18.80 17.94
C PHE A 65 17.71 -18.28 18.28
N PRO A 66 18.64 -19.17 18.66
CA PRO A 66 19.96 -18.79 19.15
C PRO A 66 20.80 -17.98 18.15
N GLU A 67 20.61 -18.20 16.85
CA GLU A 67 21.37 -17.54 15.78
C GLU A 67 21.13 -16.02 15.72
N LEU A 68 20.03 -15.52 16.28
CA LEU A 68 19.76 -14.09 16.36
C LEU A 68 20.71 -13.35 17.29
N LYS A 69 21.40 -14.05 18.21
CA LYS A 69 22.30 -13.44 19.19
C LYS A 69 23.46 -12.70 18.52
N ASP A 70 24.00 -13.28 17.46
CA ASP A 70 25.22 -12.82 16.80
C ASP A 70 24.96 -11.77 15.70
N VAL A 71 23.70 -11.34 15.52
CA VAL A 71 23.31 -10.38 14.49
C VAL A 71 23.35 -8.94 15.02
N PRO A 72 24.42 -8.15 14.78
CA PRO A 72 24.48 -6.76 15.25
C PRO A 72 23.44 -5.89 14.52
N THR A 73 22.72 -5.09 15.29
CA THR A 73 21.69 -4.15 14.81
C THR A 73 21.91 -2.74 15.37
N PRO A 74 22.98 -2.05 14.96
CA PRO A 74 23.30 -0.71 15.46
C PRO A 74 22.35 0.39 14.99
N GLU A 75 21.61 0.16 13.89
CA GLU A 75 20.79 1.17 13.23
C GLU A 75 19.30 1.10 13.68
N PRO A 76 18.51 2.18 13.49
CA PRO A 76 17.11 2.18 13.85
C PRO A 76 16.29 1.19 13.01
N SER A 77 15.16 0.70 13.56
CA SER A 77 14.25 -0.24 12.88
C SER A 77 13.82 0.23 11.49
N LYS A 78 13.53 1.52 11.34
CA LYS A 78 13.14 2.13 10.05
C LYS A 78 14.16 1.88 8.94
N TYR A 79 15.45 1.97 9.23
CA TYR A 79 16.49 1.77 8.21
C TYR A 79 16.46 0.35 7.62
N TYR A 80 16.33 -0.67 8.48
CA TYR A 80 16.24 -2.05 8.03
C TYR A 80 14.94 -2.34 7.27
N LEU A 81 13.84 -1.68 7.64
CA LEU A 81 12.57 -1.78 6.91
C LEU A 81 12.70 -1.20 5.50
N ASP A 82 13.28 -0.02 5.36
CA ASP A 82 13.50 0.61 4.05
C ASP A 82 14.38 -0.28 3.16
N LEU A 83 15.42 -0.90 3.73
CA LEU A 83 16.26 -1.86 3.00
C LEU A 83 15.49 -3.14 2.62
N LEU A 84 14.59 -3.65 3.46
CA LEU A 84 13.78 -4.83 3.17
C LEU A 84 12.82 -4.57 2.00
N ASP A 85 12.16 -3.42 2.02
CA ASP A 85 11.29 -2.99 0.93
C ASP A 85 12.08 -2.84 -0.37
N ASN A 86 13.26 -2.19 -0.33
CA ASN A 86 14.12 -2.06 -1.50
C ASN A 86 14.56 -3.43 -2.05
N ARG A 87 14.92 -4.37 -1.17
CA ARG A 87 15.28 -5.75 -1.54
C ARG A 87 14.12 -6.44 -2.24
N PHE A 88 12.91 -6.33 -1.69
CA PHE A 88 11.71 -6.92 -2.27
C PHE A 88 11.41 -6.34 -3.65
N VAL A 89 11.39 -5.00 -3.78
CA VAL A 89 11.12 -4.33 -5.06
C VAL A 89 12.16 -4.72 -6.12
N TYR A 90 13.44 -4.71 -5.74
CA TYR A 90 14.52 -5.13 -6.64
C TYR A 90 14.33 -6.58 -7.10
N GLY A 91 14.08 -7.50 -6.18
CA GLY A 91 13.87 -8.92 -6.52
C GLY A 91 12.64 -9.16 -7.40
N GLN A 92 11.55 -8.42 -7.17
CA GLN A 92 10.36 -8.50 -8.03
C GLN A 92 10.64 -8.02 -9.45
N ILE A 93 11.32 -6.88 -9.59
CA ILE A 93 11.67 -6.32 -10.91
C ILE A 93 12.62 -7.26 -11.65
N ASP A 94 13.64 -7.79 -10.97
CA ASP A 94 14.62 -8.69 -11.57
C ASP A 94 13.96 -10.01 -12.03
N SER A 95 13.14 -10.63 -11.17
CA SER A 95 12.36 -11.83 -11.53
C SER A 95 11.44 -11.58 -12.72
N ALA A 96 10.72 -10.45 -12.73
CA ALA A 96 9.83 -10.10 -13.83
C ALA A 96 10.60 -9.86 -15.14
N ASN A 97 11.78 -9.24 -15.06
CA ASN A 97 12.65 -9.02 -16.20
C ASN A 97 13.13 -10.36 -16.79
N ILE A 98 13.67 -11.26 -15.96
CA ILE A 98 14.12 -12.60 -16.38
C ILE A 98 12.98 -13.37 -17.04
N GLU A 99 11.79 -13.36 -16.44
CA GLU A 99 10.63 -14.06 -16.99
C GLU A 99 10.15 -13.44 -18.31
N SER A 100 10.14 -12.11 -18.42
CA SER A 100 9.76 -11.42 -19.65
C SER A 100 10.71 -11.73 -20.81
N GLN A 101 12.03 -11.77 -20.53
CA GLN A 101 13.05 -12.19 -21.50
C GLN A 101 12.87 -13.66 -21.87
N GLY A 102 12.56 -14.53 -20.89
CA GLY A 102 12.27 -15.94 -21.13
C GLY A 102 11.05 -16.17 -22.02
N ILE A 103 10.03 -15.31 -21.95
CA ILE A 103 8.86 -15.34 -22.85
C ILE A 103 9.28 -14.93 -24.27
N LEU A 104 9.98 -13.80 -24.42
CA LEU A 104 10.40 -13.28 -25.72
C LEU A 104 11.44 -14.17 -26.41
N ALA A 105 12.28 -14.87 -25.65
CA ALA A 105 13.24 -15.84 -26.18
C ALA A 105 12.55 -17.07 -26.78
N LYS A 106 11.38 -17.47 -26.26
CA LYS A 106 10.58 -18.58 -26.79
C LYS A 106 9.73 -18.16 -27.98
N ASP A 107 9.12 -16.98 -27.91
CA ASP A 107 8.35 -16.40 -29.00
C ASP A 107 8.58 -14.88 -29.08
N PRO A 108 9.37 -14.40 -30.05
CA PRO A 108 9.64 -12.98 -30.23
C PRO A 108 8.38 -12.14 -30.50
N LYS A 109 7.26 -12.74 -30.93
CA LYS A 109 6.00 -12.03 -31.19
C LYS A 109 5.08 -11.95 -29.97
N ALA A 110 5.39 -12.67 -28.89
CA ALA A 110 4.59 -12.69 -27.65
C ALA A 110 4.81 -11.45 -26.75
N VAL A 111 4.82 -10.25 -27.34
CA VAL A 111 5.08 -8.98 -26.64
C VAL A 111 4.00 -8.70 -25.59
N ASP A 112 2.73 -8.98 -25.90
CA ASP A 112 1.62 -8.75 -24.97
C ASP A 112 1.73 -9.60 -23.70
N ALA A 113 2.24 -10.83 -23.82
CA ALA A 113 2.46 -11.71 -22.67
C ALA A 113 3.61 -11.22 -21.78
N ALA A 114 4.70 -10.75 -22.39
CA ALA A 114 5.81 -10.13 -21.67
C ALA A 114 5.37 -8.85 -20.93
N LEU A 115 4.59 -7.98 -21.60
CA LEU A 115 4.01 -6.78 -20.99
C LEU A 115 3.03 -7.12 -19.86
N ALA A 116 2.20 -8.15 -20.02
CA ALA A 116 1.31 -8.63 -18.97
C ALA A 116 2.11 -9.07 -17.73
N ARG A 117 3.26 -9.75 -17.91
CA ARG A 117 4.10 -10.15 -16.77
C ARG A 117 4.69 -8.96 -16.02
N MET A 118 5.14 -7.95 -16.75
CA MET A 118 5.64 -6.69 -16.15
C MET A 118 4.53 -5.94 -15.40
N ARG A 119 3.30 -5.91 -15.94
CA ARG A 119 2.14 -5.33 -15.25
C ARG A 119 1.84 -6.04 -13.94
N LEU A 120 1.91 -7.38 -13.90
CA LEU A 120 1.73 -8.14 -12.67
C LEU A 120 2.78 -7.79 -11.61
N CYS A 121 4.03 -7.53 -12.01
CA CYS A 121 5.07 -7.05 -11.11
C CYS A 121 4.72 -5.67 -10.54
N LEU A 122 4.34 -4.72 -11.40
CA LEU A 122 3.93 -3.38 -10.97
C LEU A 122 2.74 -3.44 -10.00
N ASP A 123 1.75 -4.27 -10.28
CA ASP A 123 0.59 -4.48 -9.41
C ASP A 123 1.01 -5.04 -8.05
N ALA A 124 1.90 -6.04 -8.02
CA ALA A 124 2.41 -6.63 -6.78
C ALA A 124 3.17 -5.60 -5.93
N THR A 125 4.09 -4.83 -6.53
CA THR A 125 4.81 -3.75 -5.85
C THR A 125 3.87 -2.66 -5.35
N THR A 126 2.89 -2.27 -6.15
CA THR A 126 1.90 -1.24 -5.80
C THR A 126 1.04 -1.70 -4.63
N ARG A 127 0.55 -2.95 -4.65
CA ARG A 127 -0.21 -3.54 -3.53
C ARG A 127 0.61 -3.59 -2.25
N GLN A 128 1.89 -3.94 -2.33
CA GLN A 128 2.76 -3.96 -1.15
C GLN A 128 2.92 -2.56 -0.55
N LYS A 129 3.12 -1.54 -1.39
CA LYS A 129 3.23 -0.14 -0.95
C LYS A 129 1.92 0.39 -0.33
N LEU A 130 0.79 0.05 -0.95
CA LEU A 130 -0.55 0.53 -0.57
C LEU A 130 -1.25 -0.35 0.47
N ARG A 131 -0.61 -1.42 0.97
CA ARG A 131 -1.11 -2.25 2.08
C ARG A 131 -1.65 -1.36 3.21
N MET A 132 -2.74 -1.81 3.86
CA MET A 132 -3.44 -1.08 4.92
C MET A 132 -2.48 -0.29 5.82
N GLN A 133 -2.63 1.04 5.82
CA GLN A 133 -2.00 1.91 6.79
C GLN A 133 -2.82 1.82 8.07
N ILE A 134 -2.23 1.24 9.12
CA ILE A 134 -2.80 1.35 10.46
C ILE A 134 -2.55 2.80 10.88
N MET A 135 -3.61 3.60 10.80
CA MET A 135 -3.60 5.00 11.18
C MET A 135 -3.63 5.09 12.70
N ASP A 136 -2.73 5.90 13.27
CA ASP A 136 -2.79 6.24 14.68
C ASP A 136 -3.87 7.29 14.89
N LEU A 137 -5.06 6.87 15.32
CA LEU A 137 -6.20 7.77 15.51
C LEU A 137 -5.90 8.95 16.45
N GLY A 138 -5.01 8.80 17.42
CA GLY A 138 -4.70 9.87 18.37
C GLY A 138 -3.88 11.00 17.74
N ASN A 139 -2.92 10.64 16.88
CA ASN A 139 -1.96 11.59 16.31
C ASN A 139 -2.31 12.01 14.88
N GLU A 140 -2.80 11.08 14.07
CA GLU A 140 -2.99 11.26 12.63
C GLU A 140 -4.42 11.73 12.29
N ALA A 141 -5.44 11.33 13.06
CA ALA A 141 -6.83 11.73 12.79
C ALA A 141 -7.09 13.24 12.95
N PRO A 142 -6.59 13.93 14.01
CA PRO A 142 -6.78 15.38 14.12
C PRO A 142 -6.17 16.13 12.94
N LEU A 143 -4.97 15.71 12.49
CA LEU A 143 -4.31 16.28 11.32
C LEU A 143 -5.11 16.02 10.04
N MET A 144 -5.67 14.83 9.86
CA MET A 144 -6.52 14.51 8.71
C MET A 144 -7.79 15.37 8.68
N VAL A 145 -8.48 15.49 9.81
CA VAL A 145 -9.70 16.31 9.93
C VAL A 145 -9.38 17.79 9.70
N LEU A 146 -8.30 18.31 10.30
CA LEU A 146 -7.89 19.70 10.09
C LEU A 146 -7.48 19.96 8.64
N ASN A 147 -6.74 19.04 8.02
CA ASN A 147 -6.37 19.15 6.61
C ASN A 147 -7.61 19.20 5.71
N GLU A 148 -8.60 18.34 5.94
CA GLU A 148 -9.83 18.41 5.15
C GLU A 148 -10.70 19.62 5.49
N TYR A 149 -10.76 20.04 6.74
CA TYR A 149 -11.43 21.29 7.12
C TYR A 149 -10.84 22.50 6.38
N HIS A 150 -9.50 22.59 6.29
CA HIS A 150 -8.83 23.64 5.54
C HIS A 150 -9.06 23.54 4.02
N LYS A 151 -9.15 22.32 3.47
CA LYS A 151 -9.44 22.10 2.04
C LYS A 151 -10.90 22.32 1.67
N ILE A 152 -11.86 22.11 2.57
CA ILE A 152 -13.28 22.40 2.35
C ILE A 152 -13.49 23.91 2.19
N ASN A 153 -12.72 24.71 2.93
CA ASN A 153 -12.72 26.17 2.78
C ASN A 153 -12.08 26.63 1.45
N ALA A 154 -11.23 25.80 0.85
CA ALA A 154 -10.77 25.97 -0.52
C ALA A 154 -11.79 25.36 -1.49
N LYS A 155 -12.77 26.17 -1.93
CA LYS A 155 -13.91 25.83 -2.83
C LYS A 155 -13.58 25.02 -4.11
N GLU A 156 -12.32 24.71 -4.38
CA GLU A 156 -11.84 24.01 -5.57
C GLU A 156 -12.04 22.48 -5.53
N THR A 157 -12.36 21.90 -4.37
CA THR A 157 -12.36 20.43 -4.17
C THR A 157 -13.71 19.75 -4.32
N LEU A 158 -14.82 20.49 -4.34
CA LEU A 158 -16.17 19.95 -4.39
C LEU A 158 -16.63 19.69 -5.83
N ILE A 159 -17.25 18.53 -6.06
CA ILE A 159 -17.87 18.18 -7.34
C ILE A 159 -19.38 18.21 -7.17
N ASP A 160 -20.06 19.04 -7.96
CA ASP A 160 -21.52 19.09 -8.00
C ASP A 160 -22.06 18.09 -9.03
N PHE A 161 -23.26 17.55 -8.77
CA PHE A 161 -24.01 16.76 -9.75
C PHE A 161 -24.57 17.60 -10.89
N GLY A 162 -24.71 18.92 -10.70
CA GLY A 162 -25.32 19.82 -11.66
C GLY A 162 -26.85 19.77 -11.65
N TRP A 163 -27.44 19.26 -10.57
CA TRP A 163 -28.87 19.26 -10.31
C TRP A 163 -29.11 20.00 -8.98
N PRO A 164 -29.58 21.25 -8.99
CA PRO A 164 -29.64 22.08 -7.79
C PRO A 164 -30.37 21.42 -6.61
N SER A 165 -31.44 20.68 -6.87
CA SER A 165 -32.16 19.94 -5.83
C SER A 165 -31.34 18.80 -5.24
N LEU A 166 -30.65 18.00 -6.07
CA LEU A 166 -29.80 16.92 -5.59
C LEU A 166 -28.54 17.46 -4.92
N ASP A 167 -27.96 18.52 -5.46
CA ASP A 167 -26.77 19.18 -4.91
C ASP A 167 -27.07 19.77 -3.53
N THR A 168 -28.26 20.35 -3.35
CA THR A 168 -28.72 20.85 -2.04
C THR A 168 -28.96 19.70 -1.05
N MET A 169 -29.45 18.55 -1.50
CA MET A 169 -29.71 17.39 -0.64
C MET A 169 -28.45 16.65 -0.22
N VAL A 170 -27.49 16.47 -1.13
CA VAL A 170 -26.27 15.68 -0.91
C VAL A 170 -25.11 16.55 -0.42
N ASN A 171 -25.22 17.87 -0.58
CA ASN A 171 -24.19 18.85 -0.21
C ASN A 171 -22.84 18.54 -0.88
N THR A 172 -22.89 18.32 -2.20
CA THR A 172 -21.75 18.03 -3.10
C THR A 172 -21.08 16.67 -2.89
N LEU A 173 -20.19 16.29 -3.81
CA LEU A 173 -19.40 15.07 -3.75
C LEU A 173 -17.98 15.33 -3.26
N MET A 174 -17.55 14.52 -2.30
CA MET A 174 -16.21 14.57 -1.73
C MET A 174 -15.29 13.53 -2.39
N PRO A 175 -13.96 13.81 -2.46
CA PRO A 175 -12.99 12.81 -2.87
C PRO A 175 -13.06 11.56 -1.96
N GLY A 176 -13.25 10.39 -2.57
CA GLY A 176 -13.39 9.11 -1.85
C GLY A 176 -14.82 8.59 -1.78
N ASP A 177 -15.82 9.42 -2.07
CA ASP A 177 -17.20 8.97 -2.16
C ASP A 177 -17.42 8.04 -3.35
N VAL A 178 -18.23 7.01 -3.15
CA VAL A 178 -18.67 6.11 -4.21
C VAL A 178 -20.15 6.35 -4.46
N VAL A 179 -20.47 6.82 -5.67
CA VAL A 179 -21.85 7.11 -6.07
C VAL A 179 -22.34 6.07 -7.05
N SER A 180 -23.54 5.54 -6.82
CA SER A 180 -24.20 4.59 -7.71
C SER A 180 -25.61 5.06 -8.08
N PHE A 181 -25.92 5.03 -9.38
CA PHE A 181 -27.25 5.34 -9.90
C PHE A 181 -28.04 4.04 -10.14
N VAL A 182 -28.96 3.71 -9.23
CA VAL A 182 -29.80 2.51 -9.31
C VAL A 182 -31.22 2.87 -9.76
N GLY A 183 -31.81 2.06 -10.64
CA GLY A 183 -33.14 2.29 -11.19
C GLY A 183 -33.55 1.17 -12.15
N ARG A 184 -34.83 1.14 -12.55
CA ARG A 184 -35.38 0.10 -13.44
C ARG A 184 -34.67 0.09 -14.81
N PRO A 185 -34.69 -1.03 -15.54
CA PRO A 185 -34.28 -1.06 -16.94
C PRO A 185 -35.02 0.02 -17.75
N ALA A 186 -34.32 0.64 -18.72
CA ALA A 186 -34.82 1.73 -19.56
C ALA A 186 -35.23 3.05 -18.88
N SER A 187 -35.02 3.24 -17.57
CA SER A 187 -35.33 4.51 -16.86
C SER A 187 -34.35 5.67 -17.14
N GLY A 188 -33.65 5.68 -18.28
CA GLY A 188 -32.80 6.81 -18.67
C GLY A 188 -31.49 6.98 -17.88
N LYS A 189 -31.03 5.97 -17.12
CA LYS A 189 -29.79 6.01 -16.33
C LYS A 189 -28.57 6.45 -17.13
N ARG A 190 -28.45 5.98 -18.38
CA ARG A 190 -27.34 6.29 -19.30
C ARG A 190 -27.43 7.71 -19.87
N LEU A 191 -28.62 8.26 -20.08
CA LEU A 191 -28.78 9.64 -20.59
C LEU A 191 -28.35 10.66 -19.53
N ARG A 192 -28.63 10.37 -18.25
CA ARG A 192 -28.32 11.25 -17.13
C ARG A 192 -26.81 11.37 -16.83
N THR A 193 -26.01 10.37 -17.17
CA THR A 193 -24.55 10.41 -17.00
C THR A 193 -23.80 11.07 -18.16
N HIS A 194 -24.48 11.31 -19.30
CA HIS A 194 -23.88 11.85 -20.53
C HIS A 194 -24.37 13.25 -20.90
N THR A 195 -25.04 13.97 -20.00
CA THR A 195 -25.31 15.39 -20.23
C THR A 195 -23.98 16.15 -20.42
N PRO A 196 -23.85 16.98 -21.47
CA PRO A 196 -22.59 17.61 -21.84
C PRO A 196 -21.96 18.46 -20.73
N ASP A 197 -22.77 18.98 -19.80
CA ASP A 197 -22.28 19.72 -18.62
C ASP A 197 -21.68 18.81 -17.54
N PHE A 198 -22.26 17.64 -17.27
CA PHE A 198 -21.73 16.69 -16.28
C PHE A 198 -20.42 16.07 -16.79
N SER A 199 -20.41 15.64 -18.05
CA SER A 199 -19.22 15.09 -18.72
C SER A 199 -18.06 16.10 -18.74
N LYS A 200 -18.27 17.34 -19.18
CA LYS A 200 -17.18 18.33 -19.27
C LYS A 200 -16.68 18.80 -17.91
N LYS A 201 -17.55 19.03 -16.92
CA LYS A 201 -17.14 19.52 -15.59
C LYS A 201 -16.52 18.41 -14.73
N VAL A 202 -17.08 17.21 -14.75
CA VAL A 202 -16.64 16.10 -13.89
C VAL A 202 -15.47 15.35 -14.52
N LEU A 203 -15.55 14.91 -15.78
CA LEU A 203 -14.39 14.25 -16.43
C LEU A 203 -13.24 15.23 -16.69
N GLY A 204 -13.53 16.49 -17.01
CA GLY A 204 -12.48 17.50 -17.22
C GLY A 204 -11.65 17.75 -15.96
N LYS A 205 -12.30 17.91 -14.79
CA LYS A 205 -11.60 18.07 -13.50
C LYS A 205 -10.91 16.78 -13.04
N LEU A 206 -11.51 15.61 -13.27
CA LEU A 206 -10.90 14.31 -12.92
C LEU A 206 -9.64 14.02 -13.76
N MET A 207 -9.69 14.26 -15.07
CA MET A 207 -8.58 14.03 -16.00
C MET A 207 -7.41 14.99 -15.77
N SER A 208 -7.70 16.26 -15.42
CA SER A 208 -6.66 17.25 -15.06
C SER A 208 -5.89 16.85 -13.79
N ARG A 209 -6.51 16.12 -12.85
CA ARG A 209 -5.81 15.63 -11.65
C ARG A 209 -4.98 14.38 -11.92
N TYR A 210 -5.44 13.49 -12.81
CA TYR A 210 -4.66 12.30 -13.20
C TYR A 210 -3.28 12.66 -13.78
N HIS A 211 -3.17 13.81 -14.46
CA HIS A 211 -1.90 14.32 -15.00
C HIS A 211 -1.03 15.05 -13.96
N LYS A 212 -1.61 15.61 -12.89
CA LYS A 212 -0.86 16.30 -11.82
C LYS A 212 -0.37 15.37 -10.71
N VAL A 213 -0.94 14.17 -10.60
CA VAL A 213 -0.52 13.15 -9.61
C VAL A 213 0.58 12.23 -10.18
N ASN A 214 0.77 12.22 -11.50
CA ASN A 214 1.78 11.42 -12.21
C ASN A 214 2.93 12.25 -12.82
N ALA A 215 3.07 13.51 -12.40
CA ALA A 215 4.21 14.40 -12.69
C ALA A 215 4.87 14.79 -11.37
#